data_AF-A0A0J9SY23-F1
#
_entry.id   AF-A0A0J9SY23-F1
#
_cell.length_a   1.000
_cell.length_b   1.000
_cell.length_c   1.000
_cell.angle_alpha   90.00
_cell.angle_beta   90.00
_cell.angle_gamma   90.00
#
_symmetry.space_group_name_H-M   'P 1'
#
loop_
_entity.id
_entity.type
_entity.pdbx_description
1 polymer ?
#
loop_
_entity_poly.entity_id
_entity_poly.type
_entity_poly.pdbx_seq_one_letter_code
_entity_poly.pdbx_strand_id
1 'polypeptide(L)'
;MKNYTLCLFFIMSILGSQIGTTEVKSLFRNLYKKFTRNYSIVLNEYDFYFDEIKKNKEKSKYSCKYLKYWFYDQVIINNIDESDINFFPSLWRTLVRSFSGDRKSPCEFYSLKLNEIKEIKQLYDYFALYDGYPDEALRNFKIYDSVHCQYFKEAIDYYKRMKSKCPLNESSEYCKEFKEYSKDRKFEEALLSFRGICKHKTLNTTPGRGDEIKVTLDQDLQKLADGDNFLNDIGLSKFYEVLNIGYNNYKESHICNNLLKDSNSYHITKICNKLNAILEKWDQILKPSKSVINSKYCEYLNYWIHDQINDKLFRKKTTTLIYTAWDILNKYKITSKNNCWHKNFNVPEKDFKNKKKIFEFLEYYNVIKSKMEKIDTLKKEEYCEYLKSIFSLYYTVKHEDLCKKSTVYKDEVDYFQKIIKDDDLAFLKTNCPGKNIEFLFKKEQSSPGKANLNLQLTKGKVNIYEN
;
A
#
# COMPACT_ATOMS: atom_id res chain seq x y z
N MET A 1 14.80 20.86 -39.29
CA MET A 1 14.88 21.51 -37.96
C MET A 1 14.92 23.03 -38.03
N LYS A 2 15.84 23.69 -38.76
CA LYS A 2 15.94 25.18 -38.79
C LYS A 2 14.68 25.93 -39.26
N ASN A 3 13.91 25.42 -40.22
CA ASN A 3 12.70 26.09 -40.73
C ASN A 3 11.49 26.00 -39.79
N TYR A 4 11.38 24.94 -38.97
CA TYR A 4 10.31 24.79 -37.98
C TYR A 4 10.50 25.77 -36.81
N THR A 5 11.74 25.94 -36.35
CA THR A 5 12.09 26.87 -35.26
C THR A 5 11.84 28.32 -35.65
N LEU A 6 12.14 28.73 -36.89
CA LEU A 6 11.83 30.07 -37.40
C LEU A 6 10.32 30.33 -37.49
N CYS A 7 9.55 29.34 -37.95
CA CYS A 7 8.10 29.44 -38.07
C CYS A 7 7.42 29.54 -36.68
N LEU A 8 7.90 28.73 -35.71
CA LEU A 8 7.50 28.80 -34.29
C LEU A 8 7.77 30.18 -33.68
N PHE A 9 8.93 30.78 -33.95
CA PHE A 9 9.24 32.15 -33.51
C PHE A 9 8.28 33.18 -34.10
N PHE A 10 7.98 33.08 -35.41
CA PHE A 10 7.06 33.99 -36.11
C PHE A 10 5.61 33.87 -35.60
N ILE A 11 5.12 32.64 -35.39
CA ILE A 11 3.80 32.37 -34.81
C ILE A 11 3.70 32.91 -33.37
N MET A 12 4.76 32.74 -32.57
CA MET A 12 4.84 33.25 -31.20
C MET A 12 4.87 34.78 -31.14
N SER A 13 5.46 35.45 -32.14
CA SER A 13 5.40 36.91 -32.27
C SER A 13 4.02 37.42 -32.71
N ILE A 14 3.32 36.71 -33.61
CA ILE A 14 1.99 37.11 -34.11
C ILE A 14 0.89 36.86 -33.05
N LEU A 15 0.94 35.72 -32.36
CA LEU A 15 0.09 35.48 -31.18
C LEU A 15 0.42 36.45 -30.05
N GLY A 16 1.71 36.76 -29.88
CA GLY A 16 2.20 37.74 -28.92
C GLY A 16 1.74 39.18 -29.20
N SER A 17 1.45 39.55 -30.45
CA SER A 17 0.95 40.86 -30.86
C SER A 17 -0.58 40.96 -30.81
N GLN A 18 -1.33 39.86 -31.01
CA GLN A 18 -2.79 39.82 -30.77
C GLN A 18 -3.15 39.95 -29.28
N ILE A 19 -2.24 39.55 -28.39
CA ILE A 19 -2.36 39.72 -26.92
C ILE A 19 -1.97 41.16 -26.50
N GLY A 20 -1.49 42.00 -27.42
CA GLY A 20 -0.80 43.26 -27.12
C GLY A 20 -1.64 44.50 -26.88
N THR A 21 -2.97 44.47 -26.98
CA THR A 21 -3.79 45.71 -26.95
C THR A 21 -4.99 45.70 -26.01
N THR A 22 -5.14 44.69 -25.17
CA THR A 22 -6.18 44.66 -24.14
C THR A 22 -5.65 43.89 -22.94
N GLU A 23 -6.08 44.31 -21.76
CA GLU A 23 -5.69 43.95 -20.40
C GLU A 23 -5.67 42.43 -20.09
N VAL A 24 -4.86 41.66 -20.81
CA VAL A 24 -4.50 40.29 -20.47
C VAL A 24 -3.28 40.38 -19.57
N LYS A 25 -3.43 40.02 -18.29
CA LYS A 25 -2.37 40.16 -17.29
C LYS A 25 -1.13 39.40 -17.73
N SER A 26 0.06 39.96 -17.47
CA SER A 26 1.38 39.39 -17.84
C SER A 26 1.53 37.90 -17.47
N LEU A 27 0.86 37.49 -16.39
CA LEU A 27 0.79 36.11 -15.89
C LEU A 27 0.17 35.14 -16.90
N PHE A 28 -1.01 35.43 -17.45
CA PHE A 28 -1.65 34.54 -18.43
C PHE A 28 -0.84 34.44 -19.71
N ARG A 29 -0.27 35.56 -20.18
CA ARG A 29 0.63 35.57 -21.35
C ARG A 29 1.85 34.66 -21.12
N ASN A 30 2.46 34.70 -19.94
CA ASN A 30 3.59 33.85 -19.59
C ASN A 30 3.18 32.37 -19.49
N LEU A 31 2.02 32.09 -18.90
CA LEU A 31 1.47 30.73 -18.86
C LEU A 31 1.20 30.18 -20.26
N TYR A 32 0.57 30.98 -21.13
CA TYR A 32 0.27 30.59 -22.50
C TYR A 32 1.53 30.30 -23.31
N LYS A 33 2.61 31.09 -23.15
CA LYS A 33 3.92 30.79 -23.76
C LYS A 33 4.47 29.43 -23.32
N LYS A 34 4.40 29.12 -22.02
CA LYS A 34 4.80 27.80 -21.49
C LYS A 34 3.90 26.69 -22.05
N PHE A 35 2.60 26.93 -22.14
CA PHE A 35 1.63 26.00 -22.70
C PHE A 35 1.95 25.66 -24.16
N THR A 36 2.22 26.65 -25.01
CA THR A 36 2.61 26.43 -26.41
C THR A 36 3.85 25.56 -26.54
N ARG A 37 4.87 25.80 -25.70
CA ARG A 37 6.08 24.96 -25.65
C ARG A 37 5.75 23.52 -25.25
N ASN A 38 4.99 23.33 -24.17
CA ASN A 38 4.60 21.99 -23.70
C ASN A 38 3.72 21.27 -24.73
N TYR A 39 2.83 21.98 -25.43
CA TYR A 39 2.02 21.40 -26.49
C TYR A 39 2.87 20.94 -27.69
N SER A 40 3.88 21.72 -28.08
CA SER A 40 4.81 21.31 -29.16
C SER A 40 5.59 20.04 -28.81
N ILE A 41 5.88 19.82 -27.53
CA ILE A 41 6.46 18.57 -27.02
C ILE A 41 5.45 17.43 -27.18
N VAL A 42 4.19 17.63 -26.76
CA VAL A 42 3.11 16.63 -26.92
C VAL A 42 2.87 16.24 -28.39
N LEU A 43 3.09 17.18 -29.32
CA LEU A 43 3.01 16.92 -30.76
C LEU A 43 4.21 16.15 -31.32
N ASN A 44 5.36 16.17 -30.65
CA ASN A 44 6.58 15.54 -31.15
C ASN A 44 6.56 14.04 -30.83
N GLU A 45 6.45 13.21 -31.88
CA GLU A 45 6.36 11.75 -31.77
C GLU A 45 7.59 11.09 -31.10
N TYR A 46 8.72 11.79 -31.06
CA TYR A 46 10.04 11.31 -30.64
C TYR A 46 10.57 11.91 -29.32
N ASP A 47 9.73 12.33 -28.39
CA ASP A 47 10.25 12.82 -27.11
C ASP A 47 10.73 11.66 -26.20
N PHE A 48 12.00 11.76 -25.80
CA PHE A 48 12.78 10.85 -24.94
C PHE A 48 12.40 11.01 -23.46
N TYR A 49 11.70 12.07 -23.08
CA TYR A 49 11.29 12.32 -21.67
C TYR A 49 10.36 11.23 -21.10
N PHE A 50 9.67 10.51 -21.97
CA PHE A 50 8.84 9.36 -21.62
C PHE A 50 9.51 8.09 -22.14
N ASP A 51 10.67 7.75 -21.55
CA ASP A 51 11.40 6.51 -21.84
C ASP A 51 10.44 5.29 -21.82
N GLU A 52 10.57 4.45 -22.84
CA GLU A 52 9.85 3.17 -23.03
C GLU A 52 8.31 3.17 -23.23
N ILE A 53 7.74 4.06 -24.05
CA ILE A 53 6.34 3.90 -24.50
C ILE A 53 6.26 3.81 -26.04
N LYS A 54 6.02 2.57 -26.53
CA LYS A 54 5.87 2.24 -27.97
C LYS A 54 4.78 3.08 -28.66
N LYS A 55 5.00 3.35 -29.95
CA LYS A 55 4.13 4.11 -30.88
C LYS A 55 2.66 3.64 -30.86
N ASN A 56 1.73 4.37 -30.24
CA ASN A 56 0.29 4.23 -30.52
C ASN A 56 -0.55 5.47 -30.09
N LYS A 57 -1.76 5.64 -30.65
CA LYS A 57 -2.78 6.69 -30.38
C LYS A 57 -3.14 6.84 -28.89
N GLU A 58 -2.93 5.80 -28.07
CA GLU A 58 -3.10 5.90 -26.62
C GLU A 58 -2.07 6.85 -25.98
N LYS A 59 -0.81 6.87 -26.46
CA LYS A 59 0.27 7.77 -25.97
C LYS A 59 -0.12 9.25 -26.03
N SER A 60 -0.71 9.66 -27.14
CA SER A 60 -1.09 11.06 -27.36
C SER A 60 -2.26 11.46 -26.46
N LYS A 61 -3.22 10.56 -26.19
CA LYS A 61 -4.33 10.81 -25.26
C LYS A 61 -3.86 11.01 -23.81
N TYR A 62 -2.91 10.20 -23.33
CA TYR A 62 -2.32 10.37 -21.98
C TYR A 62 -1.54 11.69 -21.89
N SER A 63 -0.72 12.00 -22.90
CA SER A 63 0.05 13.25 -22.96
C SER A 63 -0.85 14.49 -22.94
N CYS A 64 -2.00 14.44 -23.63
CA CYS A 64 -3.00 15.50 -23.56
C CYS A 64 -3.64 15.62 -22.18
N LYS A 65 -3.95 14.50 -21.49
CA LYS A 65 -4.44 14.53 -20.11
C LYS A 65 -3.45 15.22 -19.17
N TYR A 66 -2.14 14.93 -19.27
CA TYR A 66 -1.11 15.62 -18.46
C TYR A 66 -0.95 17.10 -18.82
N LEU A 67 -1.03 17.44 -20.10
CA LEU A 67 -0.96 18.85 -20.52
C LEU A 67 -2.13 19.65 -19.96
N LYS A 68 -3.35 19.11 -20.05
CA LYS A 68 -4.56 19.70 -19.45
C LYS A 68 -4.42 19.79 -17.94
N TYR A 69 -3.98 18.70 -17.30
CA TYR A 69 -3.74 18.65 -15.86
C TYR A 69 -2.83 19.80 -15.41
N TRP A 70 -1.64 19.89 -16.02
CA TRP A 70 -0.66 20.92 -15.74
C TRP A 70 -1.23 22.33 -16.01
N PHE A 71 -1.91 22.52 -17.13
CA PHE A 71 -2.46 23.83 -17.49
C PHE A 71 -3.50 24.30 -16.46
N TYR A 72 -4.44 23.44 -16.09
CA TYR A 72 -5.44 23.73 -15.06
C TYR A 72 -4.83 23.98 -13.68
N ASP A 73 -3.78 23.23 -13.33
CA ASP A 73 -2.99 23.49 -12.12
C ASP A 73 -2.39 24.89 -12.12
N GLN A 74 -1.76 25.28 -13.23
CA GLN A 74 -1.16 26.60 -13.34
C GLN A 74 -2.21 27.72 -13.35
N VAL A 75 -3.38 27.50 -13.95
CA VAL A 75 -4.49 28.46 -13.90
C VAL A 75 -4.91 28.71 -12.45
N ILE A 76 -5.03 27.65 -11.65
CA ILE A 76 -5.45 27.75 -10.24
C ILE A 76 -4.34 28.33 -9.36
N ILE A 77 -3.12 27.79 -9.43
CA ILE A 77 -1.99 28.21 -8.58
C ILE A 77 -1.62 29.68 -8.80
N ASN A 78 -1.66 30.15 -10.05
CA ASN A 78 -1.33 31.53 -10.37
C ASN A 78 -2.54 32.48 -10.26
N ASN A 79 -3.69 32.00 -9.77
CA ASN A 79 -4.93 32.77 -9.65
C ASN A 79 -5.27 33.55 -10.94
N ILE A 80 -5.22 32.88 -12.09
CA ILE A 80 -5.54 33.50 -13.38
C ILE A 80 -7.02 33.91 -13.37
N ASP A 81 -7.29 35.15 -13.79
CA ASP A 81 -8.64 35.70 -13.84
C ASP A 81 -9.51 34.98 -14.88
N GLU A 82 -10.81 34.88 -14.59
CA GLU A 82 -11.77 34.23 -15.50
C GLU A 82 -11.85 34.94 -16.85
N SER A 83 -11.70 36.27 -16.88
CA SER A 83 -11.61 37.03 -18.14
C SER A 83 -10.44 36.57 -19.00
N ASP A 84 -9.28 36.28 -18.40
CA ASP A 84 -8.09 35.80 -19.09
C ASP A 84 -8.28 34.36 -19.62
N ILE A 85 -8.90 33.50 -18.79
CA ILE A 85 -9.22 32.11 -19.17
C ILE A 85 -10.16 32.08 -20.38
N ASN A 86 -11.13 33.00 -20.45
CA ASN A 86 -12.09 33.08 -21.55
C ASN A 86 -11.44 33.37 -22.92
N PHE A 87 -10.21 33.91 -22.96
CA PHE A 87 -9.46 34.07 -24.22
C PHE A 87 -8.82 32.76 -24.70
N PHE A 88 -8.57 31.80 -23.80
CA PHE A 88 -7.83 30.56 -24.11
C PHE A 88 -8.40 29.78 -25.32
N PRO A 89 -9.72 29.57 -25.48
CA PRO A 89 -10.25 28.80 -26.62
C PRO A 89 -9.94 29.44 -27.98
N SER A 90 -9.87 30.77 -28.07
CA SER A 90 -9.49 31.47 -29.30
C SER A 90 -8.00 31.24 -29.62
N LEU A 91 -7.14 31.40 -28.61
CA LEU A 91 -5.71 31.19 -28.71
C LEU A 91 -5.36 29.74 -29.04
N TRP A 92 -6.06 28.78 -28.43
CA TRP A 92 -5.93 27.35 -28.72
C TRP A 92 -6.24 27.03 -30.19
N ARG A 93 -7.37 27.53 -30.72
CA ARG A 93 -7.74 27.31 -32.14
C ARG A 93 -6.69 27.86 -33.10
N THR A 94 -6.14 29.03 -32.82
CA THR A 94 -5.06 29.62 -33.62
C THR A 94 -3.79 28.78 -33.52
N LEU A 95 -3.44 28.31 -32.31
CA LEU A 95 -2.29 27.46 -32.08
C LEU A 95 -2.36 26.16 -32.88
N VAL A 96 -3.49 25.46 -32.80
CA VAL A 96 -3.70 24.20 -33.54
C VAL A 96 -3.55 24.43 -35.03
N ARG A 97 -4.19 25.46 -35.61
CA ARG A 97 -4.04 25.81 -37.04
C ARG A 97 -2.59 26.09 -37.44
N SER A 98 -1.81 26.68 -36.53
CA SER A 98 -0.40 27.02 -36.78
C SER A 98 0.52 25.81 -36.79
N PHE A 99 0.16 24.73 -36.09
CA PHE A 99 0.90 23.45 -36.08
C PHE A 99 0.34 22.42 -37.07
N SER A 100 -0.90 22.58 -37.52
CA SER A 100 -1.58 21.67 -38.43
C SER A 100 -1.26 21.99 -39.89
N GLY A 101 -0.38 21.19 -40.50
CA GLY A 101 -0.62 20.71 -41.88
C GLY A 101 -1.77 19.67 -41.87
N ASP A 102 -1.76 18.66 -42.74
CA ASP A 102 -2.76 17.56 -42.78
C ASP A 102 -2.90 16.72 -41.48
N ARG A 103 -2.17 17.06 -40.41
CA ARG A 103 -2.20 16.33 -39.12
C ARG A 103 -3.28 16.90 -38.19
N LYS A 104 -4.26 16.06 -37.84
CA LYS A 104 -5.26 16.33 -36.81
C LYS A 104 -4.60 16.46 -35.43
N SER A 105 -4.96 17.50 -34.66
CA SER A 105 -4.47 17.68 -33.28
C SER A 105 -4.81 16.45 -32.42
N PRO A 106 -3.86 15.95 -31.61
CA PRO A 106 -4.12 14.86 -30.68
C PRO A 106 -4.92 15.28 -29.44
N CYS A 107 -4.93 16.57 -29.11
CA CYS A 107 -5.62 17.13 -27.95
C CYS A 107 -6.84 17.93 -28.38
N GLU A 108 -7.88 17.90 -27.56
CA GLU A 108 -9.06 18.77 -27.66
C GLU A 108 -9.15 19.58 -26.38
N PHE A 109 -9.33 20.90 -26.48
CA PHE A 109 -9.55 21.75 -25.31
C PHE A 109 -10.91 22.41 -25.43
N TYR A 110 -11.64 22.40 -24.32
CA TYR A 110 -12.99 22.94 -24.21
C TYR A 110 -12.97 24.26 -23.43
N SER A 111 -13.95 25.12 -23.69
CA SER A 111 -14.07 26.40 -22.99
C SER A 111 -14.69 26.18 -21.61
N LEU A 112 -13.85 26.19 -20.57
CA LEU A 112 -14.26 25.99 -19.18
C LEU A 112 -14.13 27.27 -18.37
N LYS A 113 -15.08 27.51 -17.48
CA LYS A 113 -15.01 28.57 -16.45
C LYS A 113 -14.04 28.18 -15.34
N LEU A 114 -13.57 29.16 -14.56
CA LEU A 114 -12.64 28.92 -13.47
C LEU A 114 -13.21 27.94 -12.42
N ASN A 115 -14.51 28.02 -12.12
CA ASN A 115 -15.15 27.08 -11.19
C ASN A 115 -15.21 25.65 -11.75
N GLU A 116 -15.54 25.48 -13.03
CA GLU A 116 -15.55 24.19 -13.73
C GLU A 116 -14.15 23.56 -13.75
N ILE A 117 -13.10 24.37 -13.96
CA ILE A 117 -11.70 23.93 -13.88
C ILE A 117 -11.37 23.43 -12.46
N LYS A 118 -11.76 24.18 -11.41
CA LYS A 118 -11.54 23.78 -10.01
C LYS A 118 -12.27 22.50 -9.64
N GLU A 119 -13.49 22.31 -10.14
CA GLU A 119 -14.27 21.09 -9.89
C GLU A 119 -13.67 19.88 -10.62
N ILE A 120 -13.45 19.97 -11.94
CA ILE A 120 -12.97 18.84 -12.73
C ILE A 120 -11.53 18.45 -12.43
N LYS A 121 -10.73 19.39 -11.88
CA LYS A 121 -9.36 19.11 -11.43
C LYS A 121 -9.30 17.93 -10.46
N GLN A 122 -10.34 17.68 -9.68
CA GLN A 122 -10.42 16.52 -8.80
C GLN A 122 -10.26 15.19 -9.56
N LEU A 123 -10.81 15.08 -10.78
CA LEU A 123 -10.63 13.90 -11.63
C LEU A 123 -9.24 13.84 -12.24
N TYR A 124 -8.63 14.99 -12.54
CA TYR A 124 -7.24 15.05 -13.01
C TYR A 124 -6.25 14.61 -11.92
N ASP A 125 -6.43 15.08 -10.68
CA ASP A 125 -5.61 14.66 -9.54
C ASP A 125 -5.79 13.16 -9.27
N TYR A 126 -7.03 12.64 -9.34
CA TYR A 126 -7.27 11.21 -9.24
C TYR A 126 -6.62 10.44 -10.41
N PHE A 127 -6.64 10.98 -11.62
CA PHE A 127 -5.98 10.39 -12.78
C PHE A 127 -4.46 10.30 -12.60
N ALA A 128 -3.82 11.35 -12.08
CA ALA A 128 -2.40 11.32 -11.76
C ALA A 128 -2.07 10.24 -10.72
N LEU A 129 -2.90 10.09 -9.69
CA LEU A 129 -2.79 9.01 -8.72
C LEU A 129 -3.01 7.63 -9.36
N TYR A 130 -4.02 7.52 -10.24
CA TYR A 130 -4.36 6.29 -10.95
C TYR A 130 -3.21 5.79 -11.82
N ASP A 131 -2.59 6.69 -12.58
CA ASP A 131 -1.47 6.37 -13.44
C ASP A 131 -0.20 6.03 -12.64
N GLY A 132 0.09 6.79 -11.57
CA GLY A 132 1.23 6.53 -10.70
C GLY A 132 1.13 5.21 -9.91
N TYR A 133 -0.10 4.73 -9.67
CA TYR A 133 -0.39 3.49 -8.96
C TYR A 133 -1.45 2.68 -9.74
N PRO A 134 -1.11 1.98 -10.81
CA PRO A 134 -2.11 1.24 -11.60
C PRO A 134 -2.75 0.06 -10.82
N ASP A 135 -2.12 -0.39 -9.73
CA ASP A 135 -2.71 -1.36 -8.83
C ASP A 135 -3.76 -0.77 -7.88
N GLU A 136 -4.92 -1.41 -7.82
CA GLU A 136 -6.06 -1.01 -7.01
C GLU A 136 -5.80 -1.03 -5.51
N ALA A 137 -5.18 -2.10 -5.00
CA ALA A 137 -4.92 -2.23 -3.57
C ALA A 137 -3.96 -1.13 -3.11
N LEU A 138 -2.88 -0.93 -3.86
CA LEU A 138 -1.89 0.09 -3.56
C LEU A 138 -2.48 1.51 -3.65
N ARG A 139 -3.29 1.82 -4.67
CA ARG A 139 -4.01 3.11 -4.72
C ARG A 139 -4.90 3.31 -3.52
N ASN A 140 -5.75 2.33 -3.23
CA ASN A 140 -6.73 2.45 -2.18
C ASN A 140 -6.04 2.67 -0.83
N PHE A 141 -4.91 2.00 -0.60
CA PHE A 141 -4.06 2.26 0.55
C PHE A 141 -3.43 3.67 0.53
N LYS A 142 -2.90 4.13 -0.62
CA LYS A 142 -2.35 5.48 -0.75
C LYS A 142 -3.38 6.57 -0.50
N ILE A 143 -4.64 6.35 -0.91
CA ILE A 143 -5.74 7.26 -0.60
C ILE A 143 -6.06 7.18 0.89
N TYR A 144 -6.22 5.97 1.44
CA TYR A 144 -6.57 5.71 2.84
C TYR A 144 -5.65 6.44 3.84
N ASP A 145 -4.32 6.33 3.62
CA ASP A 145 -3.27 6.85 4.49
C ASP A 145 -2.93 8.33 4.19
N SER A 146 -3.53 8.92 3.16
CA SER A 146 -3.25 10.30 2.76
C SER A 146 -4.07 11.31 3.55
N VAL A 147 -3.45 12.44 3.87
CA VAL A 147 -4.14 13.65 4.36
C VAL A 147 -5.21 14.16 3.37
N HIS A 148 -5.08 13.78 2.09
CA HIS A 148 -6.03 14.10 1.03
C HIS A 148 -7.10 13.02 0.81
N CYS A 149 -7.24 12.03 1.71
CA CYS A 149 -8.25 10.97 1.56
C CYS A 149 -9.67 11.53 1.31
N GLN A 150 -10.05 12.57 2.06
CA GLN A 150 -11.35 13.21 1.92
C GLN A 150 -11.52 13.90 0.55
N TYR A 151 -10.46 14.56 0.06
CA TYR A 151 -10.44 15.17 -1.28
C TYR A 151 -10.67 14.12 -2.38
N PHE A 152 -10.04 12.96 -2.29
CA PHE A 152 -10.27 11.89 -3.27
C PHE A 152 -11.67 11.25 -3.16
N LYS A 153 -12.30 11.27 -1.98
CA LYS A 153 -13.72 10.89 -1.84
C LYS A 153 -14.64 11.88 -2.54
N GLU A 154 -14.36 13.17 -2.39
CA GLU A 154 -15.10 14.23 -3.08
C GLU A 154 -14.97 14.12 -4.59
N ALA A 155 -13.81 13.69 -5.10
CA ALA A 155 -13.62 13.39 -6.53
C ALA A 155 -14.56 12.27 -7.03
N ILE A 156 -14.78 11.23 -6.23
CA ILE A 156 -15.71 10.12 -6.54
C ILE A 156 -17.16 10.64 -6.54
N ASP A 157 -17.53 11.46 -5.56
CA ASP A 157 -18.87 12.02 -5.49
C ASP A 157 -19.12 13.01 -6.64
N TYR A 158 -18.12 13.83 -6.98
CA TYR A 158 -18.13 14.69 -8.16
C TYR A 158 -18.35 13.88 -9.43
N TYR A 159 -17.59 12.79 -9.63
CA TYR A 159 -17.78 11.90 -10.79
C TYR A 159 -19.20 11.37 -10.90
N LYS A 160 -19.77 10.86 -9.80
CA LYS A 160 -21.15 10.34 -9.77
C LYS A 160 -22.18 11.42 -10.12
N ARG A 161 -22.04 12.62 -9.55
CA ARG A 161 -22.91 13.78 -9.86
C ARG A 161 -22.78 14.20 -11.32
N MET A 162 -21.57 14.21 -11.87
CA MET A 162 -21.37 14.60 -13.26
C MET A 162 -21.87 13.55 -14.25
N LYS A 163 -21.79 12.26 -13.89
CA LYS A 163 -22.36 11.19 -14.70
C LYS A 163 -23.88 11.33 -14.88
N SER A 164 -24.60 11.82 -13.86
CA SER A 164 -26.03 12.12 -14.00
C SER A 164 -26.31 13.44 -14.73
N LYS A 165 -25.49 14.48 -14.53
CA LYS A 165 -25.64 15.78 -15.18
C LYS A 165 -25.24 15.80 -16.67
N CYS A 166 -24.38 14.90 -17.11
CA CYS A 166 -23.85 14.84 -18.47
C CYS A 166 -24.31 13.57 -19.22
N PRO A 167 -25.61 13.42 -19.53
CA PRO A 167 -26.12 12.30 -20.32
C PRO A 167 -25.53 12.28 -21.75
N LEU A 168 -25.73 11.19 -22.50
CA LEU A 168 -25.08 10.97 -23.80
C LEU A 168 -25.27 12.12 -24.80
N ASN A 169 -26.48 12.70 -24.84
CA ASN A 169 -26.87 13.80 -25.74
C ASN A 169 -26.41 15.21 -25.27
N GLU A 170 -25.99 15.37 -24.01
CA GLU A 170 -25.54 16.65 -23.48
C GLU A 170 -24.19 17.06 -24.12
N SER A 171 -24.12 18.25 -24.72
CA SER A 171 -22.99 18.65 -25.56
C SER A 171 -22.34 19.96 -25.14
N SER A 172 -22.63 20.45 -23.95
CA SER A 172 -21.87 21.53 -23.32
C SER A 172 -20.37 21.19 -23.25
N GLU A 173 -19.55 22.22 -23.41
CA GLU A 173 -18.09 22.13 -23.37
C GLU A 173 -17.59 21.46 -22.08
N TYR A 174 -18.21 21.78 -20.95
CA TYR A 174 -17.92 21.15 -19.67
C TYR A 174 -18.22 19.64 -19.66
N CYS A 175 -19.38 19.23 -20.18
CA CYS A 175 -19.71 17.81 -20.29
C CYS A 175 -18.84 17.07 -21.31
N LYS A 176 -18.37 17.73 -22.37
CA LYS A 176 -17.41 17.12 -23.31
C LYS A 176 -16.08 16.82 -22.62
N GLU A 177 -15.57 17.75 -21.82
CA GLU A 177 -14.36 17.53 -21.00
C GLU A 177 -14.57 16.37 -20.00
N PHE A 178 -15.66 16.38 -19.24
CA PHE A 178 -15.98 15.30 -18.30
C PHE A 178 -16.06 13.93 -18.99
N LYS A 179 -16.66 13.87 -20.19
CA LYS A 179 -16.81 12.64 -20.97
C LYS A 179 -15.48 12.02 -21.39
N GLU A 180 -14.36 12.74 -21.36
CA GLU A 180 -13.05 12.14 -21.59
C GLU A 180 -12.68 11.11 -20.51
N TYR A 181 -13.19 11.30 -19.28
CA TYR A 181 -13.05 10.38 -18.16
C TYR A 181 -14.10 9.30 -18.15
N SER A 182 -15.38 9.66 -18.34
CA SER A 182 -16.49 8.69 -18.23
C SER A 182 -16.49 7.64 -19.35
N LYS A 183 -15.79 7.90 -20.47
CA LYS A 183 -15.59 6.92 -21.56
C LYS A 183 -14.44 5.95 -21.27
N ASP A 184 -13.59 6.24 -20.29
CA ASP A 184 -12.46 5.39 -19.91
C ASP A 184 -12.91 4.40 -18.84
N ARG A 185 -13.40 3.23 -19.28
CA ARG A 185 -13.93 2.19 -18.39
C ARG A 185 -12.93 1.75 -17.32
N LYS A 186 -11.64 1.69 -17.65
CA LYS A 186 -10.59 1.28 -16.69
C LYS A 186 -10.41 2.33 -15.60
N PHE A 187 -10.40 3.61 -15.98
CA PHE A 187 -10.36 4.72 -15.04
C PHE A 187 -11.62 4.75 -14.16
N GLU A 188 -12.80 4.56 -14.75
CA GLU A 188 -14.07 4.52 -13.99
C GLU A 188 -14.09 3.38 -12.97
N GLU A 189 -13.73 2.15 -13.38
CA GLU A 189 -13.65 1.00 -12.48
C GLU A 189 -12.65 1.28 -11.35
N ALA A 190 -11.49 1.87 -11.66
CA ALA A 190 -10.51 2.25 -10.65
C ALA A 190 -11.03 3.32 -9.68
N LEU A 191 -11.66 4.38 -10.18
CA LEU A 191 -12.21 5.48 -9.38
C LEU A 191 -13.27 4.98 -8.40
N LEU A 192 -14.19 4.14 -8.88
CA LEU A 192 -15.31 3.62 -8.09
C LEU A 192 -14.92 2.47 -7.15
N SER A 193 -13.72 1.91 -7.29
CA SER A 193 -13.24 0.82 -6.43
C SER A 193 -12.94 1.25 -4.99
N PHE A 194 -12.60 2.52 -4.78
CA PHE A 194 -12.29 3.02 -3.44
C PHE A 194 -13.57 3.14 -2.60
N ARG A 195 -13.73 2.23 -1.63
CA ARG A 195 -14.82 2.21 -0.64
C ARG A 195 -14.34 2.46 0.81
N GLY A 196 -13.05 2.77 0.98
CA GLY A 196 -12.40 2.80 2.28
C GLY A 196 -12.80 3.98 3.19
N ILE A 197 -12.77 3.76 4.51
CA ILE A 197 -12.82 4.83 5.52
C ILE A 197 -11.45 5.54 5.51
N CYS A 198 -11.38 6.85 5.74
CA CYS A 198 -10.07 7.53 5.82
C CYS A 198 -9.42 7.22 7.18
N LYS A 199 -8.10 7.00 7.21
CA LYS A 199 -7.38 6.64 8.45
C LYS A 199 -7.67 7.57 9.63
N HIS A 200 -7.78 8.86 9.38
CA HIS A 200 -8.01 9.89 10.41
C HIS A 200 -9.48 10.12 10.78
N LYS A 201 -10.42 9.34 10.23
CA LYS A 201 -11.84 9.47 10.58
C LYS A 201 -12.15 8.53 11.72
N THR A 202 -12.48 9.07 12.89
CA THR A 202 -12.93 8.31 14.07
C THR A 202 -14.11 7.42 13.69
N LEU A 203 -14.00 6.13 14.02
CA LEU A 203 -15.04 5.13 13.79
C LEU A 203 -16.24 5.39 14.72
N ASN A 204 -17.20 6.20 14.28
CA ASN A 204 -18.56 6.19 14.82
C ASN A 204 -19.45 5.33 13.91
N THR A 205 -19.03 4.09 13.65
CA THR A 205 -19.87 3.12 12.94
C THR A 205 -19.94 1.85 13.77
N THR A 206 -21.15 1.55 14.23
CA THR A 206 -21.55 0.26 14.79
C THR A 206 -21.21 -0.83 13.77
N PRO A 207 -20.51 -1.91 14.16
CA PRO A 207 -20.17 -2.98 13.23
C PRO A 207 -21.42 -3.56 12.59
N GLY A 208 -21.46 -3.54 11.26
CA GLY A 208 -22.50 -4.20 10.50
C GLY A 208 -22.35 -5.71 10.66
N ARG A 209 -23.47 -6.43 10.73
CA ARG A 209 -23.53 -7.89 10.80
C ARG A 209 -22.98 -8.49 9.50
N GLY A 210 -21.65 -8.62 9.40
CA GLY A 210 -20.92 -9.04 8.21
C GLY A 210 -19.48 -8.52 8.09
N ASP A 211 -19.01 -7.67 9.01
CA ASP A 211 -17.65 -7.10 8.94
C ASP A 211 -16.55 -8.18 8.97
N GLU A 212 -15.72 -8.19 7.94
CA GLU A 212 -14.60 -9.12 7.81
C GLU A 212 -13.59 -8.94 8.95
N ILE A 213 -13.06 -10.05 9.48
CA ILE A 213 -12.02 -10.01 10.51
C ILE A 213 -10.75 -9.39 9.91
N LYS A 214 -10.47 -8.14 10.28
CA LYS A 214 -9.24 -7.43 9.93
C LYS A 214 -8.06 -8.09 10.66
N VAL A 215 -7.02 -8.50 9.93
CA VAL A 215 -5.79 -8.99 10.56
C VAL A 215 -5.09 -7.82 11.22
N THR A 216 -4.81 -7.96 12.50
CA THR A 216 -4.13 -6.96 13.32
C THR A 216 -2.93 -7.60 14.02
N LEU A 217 -2.11 -6.77 14.66
CA LEU A 217 -1.03 -7.25 15.53
C LEU A 217 -1.64 -8.00 16.73
N ASP A 218 -0.80 -8.76 17.44
CA ASP A 218 -1.12 -9.24 18.79
C ASP A 218 -1.70 -8.10 19.65
N GLN A 219 -2.74 -8.42 20.43
CA GLN A 219 -3.53 -7.42 21.14
C GLN A 219 -2.69 -6.58 22.12
N ASP A 220 -1.68 -7.18 22.76
CA ASP A 220 -0.83 -6.46 23.72
C ASP A 220 0.13 -5.52 22.98
N LEU A 221 0.71 -5.98 21.88
CA LEU A 221 1.56 -5.15 21.01
C LEU A 221 0.78 -3.99 20.39
N GLN A 222 -0.45 -4.27 19.92
CA GLN A 222 -1.35 -3.29 19.34
C GLN A 222 -1.66 -2.16 20.34
N LYS A 223 -2.01 -2.51 21.58
CA LYS A 223 -2.28 -1.53 22.65
C LYS A 223 -1.07 -0.62 22.92
N LEU A 224 0.14 -1.19 23.00
CA LEU A 224 1.36 -0.40 23.18
C LEU A 224 1.62 0.53 21.98
N ALA A 225 1.49 -0.01 20.77
CA ALA A 225 1.74 0.71 19.53
C ALA A 225 0.77 1.88 19.31
N ASP A 226 -0.50 1.71 19.69
CA ASP A 226 -1.51 2.76 19.65
C ASP A 226 -1.26 3.83 20.73
N GLY A 227 -0.92 3.42 21.96
CA GLY A 227 -0.68 4.32 23.08
C GLY A 227 0.44 5.33 22.86
N ASP A 228 1.52 4.92 22.18
CA ASP A 228 2.69 5.77 21.90
C ASP A 228 2.90 6.05 20.39
N ASN A 229 1.85 5.82 19.60
CA ASN A 229 1.73 6.15 18.18
C ASN A 229 2.95 5.72 17.34
N PHE A 230 3.33 4.45 17.44
CA PHE A 230 4.42 3.87 16.65
C PHE A 230 3.99 2.69 15.78
N LEU A 231 2.68 2.40 15.72
CA LEU A 231 2.13 1.32 14.91
C LEU A 231 2.60 1.41 13.46
N ASN A 232 2.66 2.59 12.88
CA ASN A 232 3.00 2.77 11.46
C ASN A 232 4.50 2.94 11.19
N ASP A 233 5.36 2.84 12.21
CA ASP A 233 6.80 3.01 12.05
C ASP A 233 7.43 1.79 11.36
N ILE A 234 6.77 0.63 11.45
CA ILE A 234 7.23 -0.64 10.90
C ILE A 234 6.50 -1.00 9.59
N GLY A 235 7.22 -1.63 8.65
CA GLY A 235 6.65 -2.07 7.38
C GLY A 235 5.55 -3.13 7.50
N LEU A 236 5.56 -3.93 8.56
CA LEU A 236 4.61 -5.01 8.83
C LEU A 236 3.16 -4.53 8.94
N SER A 237 2.87 -3.55 9.81
CA SER A 237 1.51 -3.02 10.00
C SER A 237 0.99 -2.35 8.73
N LYS A 238 1.83 -1.52 8.09
CA LYS A 238 1.52 -0.90 6.79
C LYS A 238 1.16 -1.96 5.75
N PHE A 239 1.90 -3.06 5.72
CA PHE A 239 1.63 -4.17 4.80
C PHE A 239 0.32 -4.87 5.12
N TYR A 240 0.05 -5.19 6.39
CA TYR A 240 -1.25 -5.73 6.80
C TYR A 240 -2.40 -4.79 6.45
N GLU A 241 -2.25 -3.48 6.61
CA GLU A 241 -3.27 -2.51 6.19
C GLU A 241 -3.51 -2.54 4.69
N VAL A 242 -2.45 -2.58 3.86
CA VAL A 242 -2.57 -2.77 2.41
C VAL A 242 -3.37 -4.03 2.10
N LEU A 243 -3.06 -5.16 2.74
CA LEU A 243 -3.75 -6.43 2.50
C LEU A 243 -5.22 -6.39 2.94
N ASN A 244 -5.47 -5.87 4.15
CA ASN A 244 -6.80 -5.73 4.74
C ASN A 244 -7.72 -4.79 3.95
N ILE A 245 -7.18 -3.77 3.29
CA ILE A 245 -8.00 -2.80 2.55
C ILE A 245 -8.13 -3.22 1.09
N GLY A 246 -6.99 -3.58 0.49
CA GLY A 246 -6.87 -3.73 -0.94
C GLY A 246 -7.38 -5.06 -1.50
N TYR A 247 -7.43 -6.11 -0.68
CA TYR A 247 -7.74 -7.46 -1.15
C TYR A 247 -9.00 -8.06 -0.50
N ASN A 248 -9.88 -7.22 0.03
CA ASN A 248 -11.22 -7.65 0.44
C ASN A 248 -12.20 -7.74 -0.75
N ASN A 249 -11.95 -6.98 -1.82
CA ASN A 249 -12.73 -7.03 -3.06
C ASN A 249 -11.92 -7.75 -4.14
N TYR A 250 -12.05 -9.06 -4.22
CA TYR A 250 -11.36 -9.90 -5.21
C TYR A 250 -12.35 -10.44 -6.24
N LYS A 251 -11.86 -10.68 -7.46
CA LYS A 251 -12.58 -11.48 -8.45
C LYS A 251 -12.41 -12.96 -8.11
N GLU A 252 -13.43 -13.76 -8.39
CA GLU A 252 -13.32 -15.20 -8.23
C GLU A 252 -12.30 -15.77 -9.20
N SER A 253 -11.39 -16.60 -8.68
CA SER A 253 -10.41 -17.32 -9.48
C SER A 253 -10.96 -18.66 -9.91
N HIS A 254 -10.89 -18.95 -11.21
CA HIS A 254 -11.22 -20.28 -11.74
C HIS A 254 -10.39 -21.38 -11.09
N ILE A 255 -9.13 -21.10 -10.74
CA ILE A 255 -8.25 -22.05 -10.05
C ILE A 255 -8.83 -22.38 -8.67
N CYS A 256 -9.13 -21.36 -7.87
CA CYS A 256 -9.69 -21.54 -6.54
C CYS A 256 -11.06 -22.21 -6.56
N ASN A 257 -11.94 -21.79 -7.47
CA ASN A 257 -13.29 -22.35 -7.59
C ASN A 257 -13.24 -23.83 -8.00
N ASN A 258 -12.34 -24.22 -8.92
CA ASN A 258 -12.21 -25.61 -9.36
C ASN A 258 -11.55 -26.49 -8.30
N LEU A 259 -10.47 -26.02 -7.66
CA LEU A 259 -9.74 -26.79 -6.65
C LEU A 259 -10.56 -27.05 -5.39
N LEU A 260 -11.44 -26.11 -5.04
CA LEU A 260 -12.16 -26.12 -3.76
C LEU A 260 -13.65 -26.40 -3.93
N LYS A 261 -14.08 -26.82 -5.13
CA LYS A 261 -15.49 -27.11 -5.46
C LYS A 261 -16.13 -28.10 -4.49
N ASP A 262 -15.40 -29.15 -4.13
CA ASP A 262 -15.89 -30.21 -3.24
C ASP A 262 -15.64 -29.92 -1.75
N SER A 263 -14.98 -28.80 -1.42
CA SER A 263 -14.66 -28.44 -0.04
C SER A 263 -15.87 -27.94 0.75
N ASN A 264 -16.95 -27.53 0.06
CA ASN A 264 -18.17 -26.91 0.61
C ASN A 264 -17.93 -25.75 1.59
N SER A 265 -16.72 -25.19 1.64
CA SER A 265 -16.37 -24.13 2.58
C SER A 265 -16.12 -22.82 1.84
N TYR A 266 -17.18 -22.00 1.79
CA TYR A 266 -17.14 -20.63 1.29
C TYR A 266 -15.94 -19.84 1.84
N HIS A 267 -15.57 -20.09 3.10
CA HIS A 267 -14.45 -19.45 3.78
C HIS A 267 -13.09 -19.80 3.15
N ILE A 268 -12.86 -21.06 2.77
CA ILE A 268 -11.58 -21.48 2.16
C ILE A 268 -11.46 -20.89 0.74
N THR A 269 -12.53 -20.94 -0.04
CA THR A 269 -12.58 -20.33 -1.38
C THR A 269 -12.32 -18.84 -1.32
N LYS A 270 -12.85 -18.15 -0.30
CA LYS A 270 -12.57 -16.74 -0.03
C LYS A 270 -11.09 -16.48 0.23
N ILE A 271 -10.44 -17.21 1.14
CA ILE A 271 -9.00 -17.06 1.42
C ILE A 271 -8.18 -17.32 0.14
N CYS A 272 -8.51 -18.37 -0.60
CA CYS A 272 -7.83 -18.69 -1.86
C CYS A 272 -7.94 -17.56 -2.88
N ASN A 273 -9.13 -16.99 -3.07
CA ASN A 273 -9.32 -15.91 -4.02
C ASN A 273 -8.58 -14.63 -3.60
N LYS A 274 -8.53 -14.31 -2.29
CA LYS A 274 -7.67 -13.22 -1.77
C LYS A 274 -6.21 -13.48 -2.12
N LEU A 275 -5.74 -14.70 -1.84
CA LEU A 275 -4.38 -15.12 -2.15
C LEU A 275 -4.06 -15.00 -3.65
N ASN A 276 -4.94 -15.48 -4.53
CA ASN A 276 -4.80 -15.33 -5.98
C ASN A 276 -4.60 -13.87 -6.39
N ALA A 277 -5.49 -12.99 -5.91
CA ALA A 277 -5.43 -11.56 -6.23
C ALA A 277 -4.12 -10.92 -5.75
N ILE A 278 -3.61 -11.31 -4.58
CA ILE A 278 -2.32 -10.84 -4.05
C ILE A 278 -1.16 -11.33 -4.92
N LEU A 279 -1.11 -12.63 -5.22
CA LEU A 279 0.01 -13.25 -5.95
C LEU A 279 0.09 -12.78 -7.41
N GLU A 280 -1.04 -12.55 -8.09
CA GLU A 280 -1.08 -11.98 -9.45
C GLU A 280 -0.40 -10.60 -9.51
N LYS A 281 -0.51 -9.83 -8.43
CA LYS A 281 -0.02 -8.46 -8.32
C LYS A 281 1.24 -8.33 -7.48
N TRP A 282 1.85 -9.46 -7.10
CA TRP A 282 2.95 -9.52 -6.14
C TRP A 282 4.09 -8.57 -6.44
N ASP A 283 4.62 -8.59 -7.68
CA ASP A 283 5.68 -7.67 -8.10
C ASP A 283 5.31 -6.19 -7.94
N GLN A 284 4.04 -5.82 -8.15
CA GLN A 284 3.57 -4.44 -8.06
C GLN A 284 3.45 -4.00 -6.60
N ILE A 285 2.99 -4.89 -5.72
CA ILE A 285 2.99 -4.68 -4.27
C ILE A 285 4.43 -4.43 -3.79
N LEU A 286 5.40 -5.15 -4.37
CA LEU A 286 6.82 -5.07 -4.03
C LEU A 286 7.59 -3.94 -4.74
N LYS A 287 7.07 -3.33 -5.82
CA LYS A 287 7.75 -2.28 -6.60
C LYS A 287 8.38 -1.15 -5.75
N PRO A 288 7.80 -0.71 -4.62
CA PRO A 288 8.46 0.26 -3.74
C PRO A 288 9.76 -0.24 -3.09
N SER A 289 10.17 -1.49 -3.30
CA SER A 289 11.17 -2.17 -2.46
C SER A 289 12.08 -3.16 -3.24
N LYS A 290 13.41 -2.98 -3.14
CA LYS A 290 14.45 -3.84 -3.77
C LYS A 290 14.46 -5.29 -3.24
N SER A 291 15.07 -6.21 -3.99
CA SER A 291 15.03 -7.69 -3.85
C SER A 291 15.14 -8.34 -2.45
N VAL A 292 15.93 -7.80 -1.50
CA VAL A 292 16.01 -8.28 -0.10
C VAL A 292 14.65 -8.18 0.62
N ILE A 293 13.77 -7.34 0.11
CA ILE A 293 12.48 -7.01 0.70
C ILE A 293 11.38 -8.00 0.29
N ASN A 294 11.59 -8.81 -0.77
CA ASN A 294 10.62 -9.81 -1.23
C ASN A 294 10.41 -10.96 -0.22
N SER A 295 11.49 -11.53 0.34
CA SER A 295 11.36 -12.63 1.31
C SER A 295 10.65 -12.18 2.58
N LYS A 296 10.95 -10.98 3.08
CA LYS A 296 10.35 -10.40 4.28
C LYS A 296 8.85 -10.14 4.11
N TYR A 297 8.42 -9.51 3.01
CA TYR A 297 6.98 -9.33 2.75
C TYR A 297 6.26 -10.66 2.49
N CYS A 298 6.94 -11.66 1.93
CA CYS A 298 6.38 -13.00 1.81
C CYS A 298 6.15 -13.66 3.17
N GLU A 299 7.05 -13.47 4.15
CA GLU A 299 6.81 -13.89 5.53
C GLU A 299 5.59 -13.18 6.12
N TYR A 300 5.45 -11.87 5.89
CA TYR A 300 4.27 -11.12 6.35
C TYR A 300 2.97 -11.66 5.72
N LEU A 301 2.98 -11.94 4.42
CA LEU A 301 1.83 -12.53 3.73
C LEU A 301 1.48 -13.90 4.33
N ASN A 302 2.47 -14.72 4.67
CA ASN A 302 2.28 -16.02 5.31
C ASN A 302 1.56 -15.88 6.66
N TYR A 303 2.01 -15.00 7.56
CA TYR A 303 1.28 -14.76 8.81
C TYR A 303 -0.12 -14.20 8.55
N TRP A 304 -0.28 -13.27 7.61
CA TRP A 304 -1.57 -12.66 7.29
C TRP A 304 -2.59 -13.68 6.77
N ILE A 305 -2.23 -14.54 5.80
CA ILE A 305 -3.14 -15.58 5.25
C ILE A 305 -3.53 -16.59 6.32
N HIS A 306 -2.59 -17.02 7.16
CA HIS A 306 -2.87 -18.03 8.18
C HIS A 306 -3.68 -17.52 9.37
N ASP A 307 -3.63 -16.22 9.63
CA ASP A 307 -4.46 -15.56 10.63
C ASP A 307 -5.92 -15.45 10.18
N GLN A 308 -6.17 -15.41 8.87
CA GLN A 308 -7.52 -15.48 8.31
C GLN A 308 -8.17 -16.87 8.51
N ILE A 309 -7.40 -17.94 8.77
CA ILE A 309 -7.94 -19.29 9.00
C ILE A 309 -8.52 -19.39 10.43
N ASN A 310 -9.77 -19.00 10.61
CA ASN A 310 -10.44 -18.97 11.93
C ASN A 310 -11.08 -20.30 12.37
N ASP A 311 -11.26 -21.26 11.46
CA ASP A 311 -11.89 -22.54 11.75
C ASP A 311 -10.91 -23.47 12.50
N LYS A 312 -11.09 -23.55 13.82
CA LYS A 312 -10.21 -24.32 14.72
C LYS A 312 -10.27 -25.83 14.44
N LEU A 313 -11.46 -26.35 14.14
CA LEU A 313 -11.69 -27.79 13.98
C LEU A 313 -11.09 -28.30 12.67
N PHE A 314 -11.17 -27.49 11.61
CA PHE A 314 -10.70 -27.87 10.28
C PHE A 314 -9.44 -27.12 9.84
N ARG A 315 -8.70 -26.48 10.77
CA ARG A 315 -7.50 -25.67 10.46
C ARG A 315 -6.47 -26.44 9.66
N LYS A 316 -6.17 -27.70 10.03
CA LYS A 316 -5.21 -28.56 9.32
C LYS A 316 -5.65 -28.82 7.88
N LYS A 317 -6.90 -29.26 7.69
CA LYS A 317 -7.47 -29.52 6.35
C LYS A 317 -7.47 -28.24 5.50
N THR A 318 -7.91 -27.12 6.09
CA THR A 318 -7.95 -25.81 5.44
C THR A 318 -6.56 -25.37 5.02
N THR A 319 -5.58 -25.46 5.93
CA THR A 319 -4.19 -25.11 5.67
C THR A 319 -3.63 -25.93 4.50
N THR A 320 -3.84 -27.24 4.50
CA THR A 320 -3.39 -28.13 3.41
C THR A 320 -4.02 -27.74 2.06
N LEU A 321 -5.32 -27.45 2.03
CA LEU A 321 -5.99 -27.01 0.79
C LEU A 321 -5.45 -25.66 0.30
N ILE A 322 -5.21 -24.71 1.21
CA ILE A 322 -4.61 -23.42 0.86
C ILE A 322 -3.19 -23.60 0.34
N TYR A 323 -2.37 -24.52 0.88
CA TYR A 323 -1.04 -24.81 0.34
C TYR A 323 -1.07 -25.33 -1.08
N THR A 324 -1.93 -26.33 -1.35
CA THR A 324 -2.12 -26.83 -2.71
C THR A 324 -2.53 -25.72 -3.66
N ALA A 325 -3.46 -24.86 -3.25
CA ALA A 325 -3.84 -23.71 -4.06
C ALA A 325 -2.68 -22.73 -4.25
N TRP A 326 -1.96 -22.37 -3.19
CA TRP A 326 -0.82 -21.44 -3.23
C TRP A 326 0.27 -21.92 -4.19
N ASP A 327 0.60 -23.21 -4.16
CA ASP A 327 1.61 -23.81 -5.04
C ASP A 327 1.18 -23.76 -6.51
N ILE A 328 -0.08 -24.09 -6.79
CA ILE A 328 -0.67 -24.02 -8.13
C ILE A 328 -0.67 -22.57 -8.63
N LEU A 329 -1.09 -21.62 -7.78
CA LEU A 329 -1.12 -20.20 -8.12
C LEU A 329 0.28 -19.67 -8.46
N ASN A 330 1.30 -20.00 -7.68
CA ASN A 330 2.69 -19.63 -8.01
C ASN A 330 3.18 -20.27 -9.31
N LYS A 331 2.77 -21.50 -9.60
CA LYS A 331 3.17 -22.21 -10.83
C LYS A 331 2.53 -21.62 -12.08
N TYR A 332 1.28 -21.17 -12.00
CA TYR A 332 0.50 -20.67 -13.15
C TYR A 332 0.31 -19.16 -13.18
N LYS A 333 1.00 -18.40 -12.31
CA LYS A 333 0.94 -16.94 -12.32
C LYS A 333 1.35 -16.39 -13.69
N ILE A 334 0.56 -15.45 -14.21
CA ILE A 334 0.73 -14.92 -15.57
C ILE A 334 1.60 -13.64 -15.54
N THR A 335 1.50 -12.85 -14.48
CA THR A 335 1.93 -11.44 -14.48
C THR A 335 3.11 -11.10 -13.56
N SER A 336 3.37 -11.91 -12.54
CA SER A 336 4.44 -11.66 -11.55
C SER A 336 5.65 -12.57 -11.80
N LYS A 337 6.87 -12.00 -11.80
CA LYS A 337 8.14 -12.73 -11.90
C LYS A 337 8.56 -13.32 -10.55
N ASN A 338 8.31 -12.62 -9.43
CA ASN A 338 8.66 -13.12 -8.10
C ASN A 338 7.61 -14.06 -7.53
N ASN A 339 8.07 -15.13 -6.87
CA ASN A 339 7.21 -16.06 -6.13
C ASN A 339 7.21 -15.71 -4.65
N CYS A 340 6.06 -15.91 -4.01
CA CYS A 340 5.97 -16.01 -2.56
C CYS A 340 5.39 -17.38 -2.22
N TRP A 341 6.19 -18.24 -1.61
CA TRP A 341 5.78 -19.60 -1.26
C TRP A 341 5.20 -19.63 0.15
N HIS A 342 4.31 -20.59 0.39
CA HIS A 342 3.78 -20.79 1.73
C HIS A 342 4.87 -21.33 2.66
N LYS A 343 4.77 -20.93 3.93
CA LYS A 343 5.55 -21.43 5.05
C LYS A 343 4.72 -22.49 5.78
N ASN A 344 5.38 -23.50 6.33
CA ASN A 344 4.70 -24.53 7.10
C ASN A 344 4.18 -24.01 8.46
N PHE A 345 2.89 -23.72 8.49
CA PHE A 345 2.05 -23.37 9.63
C PHE A 345 0.90 -24.37 9.79
N ASN A 346 1.11 -25.63 9.40
CA ASN A 346 0.19 -26.72 9.68
C ASN A 346 0.29 -27.16 11.15
N VAL A 347 -0.03 -26.22 12.04
CA VAL A 347 0.04 -26.35 13.49
C VAL A 347 -1.31 -25.97 14.11
N PRO A 348 -1.62 -26.45 15.32
CA PRO A 348 -2.77 -25.99 16.08
C PRO A 348 -2.84 -24.46 16.18
N GLU A 349 -4.05 -23.92 16.29
CA GLU A 349 -4.27 -22.46 16.34
C GLU A 349 -3.46 -21.78 17.47
N LYS A 350 -3.37 -22.43 18.63
CA LYS A 350 -2.57 -21.95 19.77
C LYS A 350 -1.10 -21.76 19.36
N ASP A 351 -0.52 -22.74 18.68
CA ASP A 351 0.88 -22.69 18.28
C ASP A 351 1.10 -21.64 17.18
N PHE A 352 0.17 -21.51 16.23
CA PHE A 352 0.21 -20.44 15.24
C PHE A 352 0.16 -19.05 15.90
N LYS A 353 -0.73 -18.84 16.87
CA LYS A 353 -0.84 -17.56 17.61
C LYS A 353 0.44 -17.23 18.36
N ASN A 354 1.07 -18.22 19.01
CA ASN A 354 2.35 -18.04 19.66
C ASN A 354 3.46 -17.67 18.67
N LYS A 355 3.54 -18.37 17.53
CA LYS A 355 4.49 -18.05 16.46
C LYS A 355 4.32 -16.63 15.94
N LYS A 356 3.08 -16.23 15.65
CA LYS A 356 2.74 -14.88 15.20
C LYS A 356 3.14 -13.84 16.24
N LYS A 357 2.79 -14.05 17.51
CA LYS A 357 3.14 -13.13 18.61
C LYS A 357 4.65 -12.91 18.74
N ILE A 358 5.45 -13.97 18.65
CA ILE A 358 6.92 -13.88 18.68
C ILE A 358 7.43 -13.11 17.45
N PHE A 359 6.96 -13.47 16.25
CA PHE A 359 7.39 -12.82 15.01
C PHE A 359 7.09 -11.32 15.00
N GLU A 360 5.88 -10.93 15.36
CA GLU A 360 5.46 -9.53 15.39
C GLU A 360 6.25 -8.72 16.42
N PHE A 361 6.51 -9.29 17.60
CA PHE A 361 7.40 -8.68 18.58
C PHE A 361 8.79 -8.37 17.98
N LEU A 362 9.40 -9.35 17.31
CA LEU A 362 10.75 -9.21 16.76
C LEU A 362 10.82 -8.13 15.67
N GLU A 363 9.74 -7.98 14.89
CA GLU A 363 9.62 -6.90 13.90
C GLU A 363 9.55 -5.50 14.53
N TYR A 364 9.01 -5.40 15.74
CA TYR A 364 8.85 -4.14 16.47
C TYR A 364 9.93 -3.86 17.51
N TYR A 365 10.79 -4.84 17.83
CA TYR A 365 11.69 -4.78 18.98
C TYR A 365 12.58 -3.53 19.00
N ASN A 366 13.15 -3.14 17.86
CA ASN A 366 14.01 -1.95 17.78
C ASN A 366 13.25 -0.64 18.06
N VAL A 367 12.00 -0.52 17.59
CA VAL A 367 11.17 0.66 17.85
C VAL A 367 10.74 0.69 19.31
N ILE A 368 10.36 -0.47 19.87
CA ILE A 368 10.06 -0.62 21.29
C ILE A 368 11.25 -0.13 22.14
N LYS A 369 12.47 -0.61 21.84
CA LYS A 369 13.70 -0.19 22.53
C LYS A 369 13.88 1.34 22.48
N SER A 370 13.78 1.92 21.28
CA SER A 370 13.92 3.37 21.07
C SER A 370 12.87 4.21 21.81
N LYS A 371 11.65 3.69 21.96
CA LYS A 371 10.57 4.36 22.70
C LYS A 371 10.81 4.28 24.19
N MET A 372 11.20 3.12 24.72
CA MET A 372 11.50 2.93 26.14
C MET A 372 12.63 3.83 26.66
N GLU A 373 13.61 4.17 25.82
CA GLU A 373 14.68 5.12 26.18
C GLU A 373 14.16 6.55 26.43
N LYS A 374 12.98 6.90 25.91
CA LYS A 374 12.45 8.27 25.89
C LYS A 374 11.26 8.50 26.83
N ILE A 375 10.77 7.45 27.49
CA ILE A 375 9.50 7.44 28.22
C ILE A 375 9.71 7.53 29.74
N ASP A 376 8.80 8.23 30.44
CA ASP A 376 8.75 8.33 31.90
C ASP A 376 8.60 6.97 32.61
N THR A 377 9.09 6.89 33.84
CA THR A 377 9.18 5.65 34.64
C THR A 377 7.87 4.87 34.79
N LEU A 378 6.71 5.55 34.82
CA LEU A 378 5.40 4.88 34.99
C LEU A 378 4.97 4.09 33.75
N LYS A 379 5.21 4.63 32.54
CA LYS A 379 4.89 3.94 31.29
C LYS A 379 5.89 2.81 30.99
N LYS A 380 7.11 2.86 31.54
CA LYS A 380 8.10 1.78 31.39
C LYS A 380 7.58 0.44 31.93
N GLU A 381 6.74 0.45 32.97
CA GLU A 381 6.19 -0.77 33.56
C GLU A 381 5.35 -1.58 32.55
N GLU A 382 4.49 -0.92 31.77
CA GLU A 382 3.66 -1.58 30.75
C GLU A 382 4.51 -2.28 29.67
N TYR A 383 5.59 -1.60 29.24
CA TYR A 383 6.56 -2.19 28.31
C TYR A 383 7.30 -3.37 28.94
N CYS A 384 7.71 -3.26 30.20
CA CYS A 384 8.41 -4.32 30.91
C CYS A 384 7.53 -5.56 31.10
N GLU A 385 6.24 -5.39 31.42
CA GLU A 385 5.29 -6.50 31.50
C GLU A 385 5.07 -7.17 30.15
N TYR A 386 4.93 -6.38 29.08
CA TYR A 386 4.84 -6.93 27.73
C TYR A 386 6.11 -7.71 27.33
N LEU A 387 7.30 -7.13 27.52
CA LEU A 387 8.58 -7.78 27.24
C LEU A 387 8.72 -9.08 28.04
N LYS A 388 8.38 -9.06 29.33
CA LYS A 388 8.40 -10.25 30.18
C LYS A 388 7.47 -11.34 29.64
N SER A 389 6.27 -10.98 29.18
CA SER A 389 5.34 -11.94 28.59
C SER A 389 5.92 -12.63 27.35
N ILE A 390 6.59 -11.86 26.47
CA ILE A 390 7.17 -12.38 25.23
C ILE A 390 8.40 -13.25 25.52
N PHE A 391 9.30 -12.81 26.39
CA PHE A 391 10.48 -13.61 26.76
C PHE A 391 10.09 -14.90 27.49
N SER A 392 9.02 -14.86 28.28
CA SER A 392 8.45 -16.06 28.92
C SER A 392 7.87 -17.02 27.91
N LEU A 393 7.17 -16.49 26.89
CA LEU A 393 6.67 -17.29 25.77
C LEU A 393 7.83 -17.93 24.99
N TYR A 394 8.84 -17.15 24.61
CA TYR A 394 10.06 -17.64 23.95
C TYR A 394 10.71 -18.78 24.74
N TYR A 395 10.94 -18.58 26.04
CA TYR A 395 11.51 -19.58 26.92
C TYR A 395 10.67 -20.86 26.93
N THR A 396 9.35 -20.71 27.08
CA THR A 396 8.41 -21.84 27.11
C THR A 396 8.45 -22.64 25.82
N VAL A 397 8.29 -21.99 24.66
CA VAL A 397 8.22 -22.70 23.37
C VAL A 397 9.55 -23.35 22.99
N LYS A 398 10.68 -22.70 23.33
CA LYS A 398 12.01 -23.29 23.15
C LYS A 398 12.17 -24.57 23.97
N HIS A 399 11.80 -24.53 25.25
CA HIS A 399 11.90 -25.69 26.12
C HIS A 399 10.90 -26.79 25.75
N GLU A 400 9.70 -26.44 25.28
CA GLU A 400 8.76 -27.42 24.75
C GLU A 400 9.33 -28.18 23.55
N ASP A 401 9.94 -27.49 22.59
CA ASP A 401 10.56 -28.12 21.43
C ASP A 401 11.73 -29.04 21.82
N LEU A 402 12.60 -28.58 22.73
CA LEU A 402 13.69 -29.39 23.28
C LEU A 402 13.17 -30.66 23.97
N CYS A 403 12.20 -30.53 24.88
CA CYS A 403 11.65 -31.65 25.64
C CYS A 403 10.90 -32.65 24.75
N LYS A 404 10.16 -32.17 23.75
CA LYS A 404 9.38 -33.01 22.84
C LYS A 404 10.20 -33.53 21.65
N LYS A 405 11.47 -33.12 21.52
CA LYS A 405 12.30 -33.31 20.30
C LYS A 405 11.54 -32.86 19.04
N SER A 406 10.81 -31.76 19.20
CA SER A 406 9.99 -31.12 18.17
C SER A 406 10.79 -29.99 17.50
N THR A 407 10.33 -29.55 16.34
CA THR A 407 10.88 -28.40 15.61
C THR A 407 9.79 -27.39 15.27
N VAL A 408 8.66 -27.44 15.99
CA VAL A 408 7.49 -26.61 15.73
C VAL A 408 7.87 -25.14 15.75
N TYR A 409 8.62 -24.66 16.72
CA TYR A 409 9.02 -23.26 16.91
C TYR A 409 10.45 -22.93 16.47
N LYS A 410 11.11 -23.86 15.75
CA LYS A 410 12.53 -23.71 15.37
C LYS A 410 12.82 -22.36 14.72
N ASP A 411 12.06 -21.99 13.69
CA ASP A 411 12.30 -20.75 12.96
C ASP A 411 12.12 -19.50 13.84
N GLU A 412 11.11 -19.50 14.72
CA GLU A 412 10.86 -18.37 15.63
C GLU A 412 11.93 -18.29 16.72
N VAL A 413 12.42 -19.43 17.22
CA VAL A 413 13.53 -19.48 18.18
C VAL A 413 14.83 -18.99 17.55
N ASP A 414 15.15 -19.47 16.35
CA ASP A 414 16.34 -19.07 15.58
C ASP A 414 16.28 -17.55 15.27
N TYR A 415 15.11 -17.05 14.86
CA TYR A 415 14.93 -15.63 14.60
C TYR A 415 15.07 -14.78 15.87
N PHE A 416 14.50 -15.23 16.99
CA PHE A 416 14.62 -14.54 18.28
C PHE A 416 16.07 -14.43 18.72
N GLN A 417 16.84 -15.52 18.64
CA GLN A 417 18.26 -15.53 19.02
C GLN A 417 19.14 -14.71 18.08
N LYS A 418 18.74 -14.58 16.81
CA LYS A 418 19.43 -13.73 15.84
C LYS A 418 19.22 -12.24 16.12
N ILE A 419 18.02 -11.85 16.54
CA ILE A 419 17.66 -10.45 16.77
C ILE A 419 18.11 -9.97 18.15
N ILE A 420 17.89 -10.78 19.21
CA ILE A 420 18.25 -10.41 20.58
C ILE A 420 19.73 -10.69 20.86
N LYS A 421 20.47 -9.63 21.19
CA LYS A 421 21.92 -9.65 21.44
C LYS A 421 22.25 -9.46 22.91
N ASP A 422 23.52 -9.61 23.27
CA ASP A 422 23.95 -9.50 24.67
C ASP A 422 23.78 -8.07 25.21
N ASP A 423 23.99 -7.05 24.37
CA ASP A 423 23.70 -5.64 24.72
C ASP A 423 22.21 -5.38 24.99
N ASP A 424 21.32 -6.18 24.40
CA ASP A 424 19.88 -6.09 24.66
C ASP A 424 19.54 -6.63 26.06
N LEU A 425 20.28 -7.62 26.56
CA LEU A 425 20.12 -8.11 27.93
C LEU A 425 20.52 -7.05 28.95
N ALA A 426 21.61 -6.32 28.69
CA ALA A 426 22.03 -5.19 29.52
C ALA A 426 20.99 -4.06 29.52
N PHE A 427 20.42 -3.77 28.34
CA PHE A 427 19.32 -2.82 28.19
C PHE A 427 18.09 -3.23 29.02
N LEU A 428 17.69 -4.50 28.96
CA LEU A 428 16.54 -5.04 29.72
C LEU A 428 16.77 -4.96 31.23
N LYS A 429 17.96 -5.33 31.70
CA LYS A 429 18.32 -5.25 33.12
C LYS A 429 18.25 -3.81 33.65
N THR A 430 18.66 -2.86 32.83
CA THR A 430 18.68 -1.44 33.19
C THR A 430 17.29 -0.82 33.17
N ASN A 431 16.48 -1.13 32.15
CA ASN A 431 15.17 -0.49 31.94
C ASN A 431 14.00 -1.23 32.60
N CYS A 432 14.17 -2.51 32.93
CA CYS A 432 13.17 -3.34 33.61
C CYS A 432 13.76 -4.01 34.87
N PRO A 433 14.28 -3.24 35.84
CA PRO A 433 14.92 -3.80 37.02
C PRO A 433 13.95 -4.65 37.84
N GLY A 434 14.43 -5.77 38.38
CA GLY A 434 13.63 -6.69 39.21
C GLY A 434 12.67 -7.61 38.46
N LYS A 435 12.52 -7.46 37.13
CA LYS A 435 11.68 -8.34 36.30
C LYS A 435 12.39 -9.62 35.85
N ASN A 436 13.73 -9.64 35.93
CA ASN A 436 14.57 -10.81 35.63
C ASN A 436 14.34 -11.39 34.21
N ILE A 437 14.01 -10.52 33.25
CA ILE A 437 13.67 -10.89 31.86
C ILE A 437 14.88 -11.49 31.14
N GLU A 438 16.07 -10.97 31.43
CA GLU A 438 17.34 -11.39 30.84
C GLU A 438 17.65 -12.87 31.09
N PHE A 439 17.19 -13.44 32.21
CA PHE A 439 17.43 -14.85 32.55
C PHE A 439 16.60 -15.83 31.73
N LEU A 440 15.55 -15.34 31.05
CA LEU A 440 14.72 -16.12 30.14
C LEU A 440 15.41 -16.33 28.78
N PHE A 441 16.51 -15.62 28.52
CA PHE A 441 17.29 -15.75 27.30
C PHE A 441 18.56 -16.59 27.53
N LYS A 442 18.68 -17.68 26.79
CA LYS A 442 19.89 -18.52 26.76
C LYS A 442 20.23 -18.88 25.32
N LYS A 443 21.39 -18.44 24.82
CA LYS A 443 21.96 -18.93 23.56
C LYS A 443 22.40 -20.38 23.74
N GLU A 444 22.16 -21.22 22.75
CA GLU A 444 22.81 -22.53 22.72
C GLU A 444 24.29 -22.31 22.43
N GLN A 445 25.16 -22.86 23.27
CA GLN A 445 26.58 -22.94 22.93
C GLN A 445 26.70 -23.98 21.83
N SER A 446 27.12 -23.57 20.62
CA SER A 446 27.63 -24.52 19.64
C SER A 446 28.78 -25.27 20.29
N SER A 447 28.56 -26.53 20.65
CA SER A 447 29.59 -27.34 21.33
C SER A 447 30.80 -27.55 20.41
N PRO A 448 32.03 -27.25 20.87
CA PRO A 448 33.19 -28.05 20.52
C PRO A 448 33.42 -29.05 21.66
N GLY A 449 33.00 -30.30 21.46
CA GLY A 449 33.43 -31.42 22.30
C GLY A 449 32.76 -31.53 23.69
N LYS A 450 32.60 -32.78 24.10
CA LYS A 450 32.07 -33.19 25.41
C LYS A 450 32.81 -32.50 26.56
N ALA A 451 32.07 -31.83 27.44
CA ALA A 451 32.48 -31.64 28.83
C ALA A 451 31.25 -31.79 29.73
N ASN A 452 31.29 -32.82 30.59
CA ASN A 452 30.33 -33.08 31.64
C ASN A 452 30.19 -31.88 32.58
N LEU A 453 28.97 -31.46 32.88
CA LEU A 453 28.67 -30.82 34.16
C LEU A 453 27.46 -31.51 34.79
N ASN A 454 27.75 -32.38 35.76
CA ASN A 454 26.78 -32.90 36.71
C ASN A 454 26.30 -31.75 37.60
N LEU A 455 25.02 -31.40 37.53
CA LEU A 455 24.36 -30.65 38.59
C LEU A 455 23.95 -31.63 39.69
N GLN A 456 24.73 -31.66 40.78
CA GLN A 456 24.32 -32.33 42.01
C GLN A 456 23.13 -31.57 42.61
N LEU A 457 21.96 -32.23 42.57
CA LEU A 457 20.82 -31.92 43.41
C LEU A 457 21.13 -32.36 44.85
N THR A 458 21.48 -31.43 45.72
CA THR A 458 21.49 -31.67 47.17
C THR A 458 20.05 -31.83 47.64
N LYS A 459 19.60 -33.09 47.78
CA LYS A 459 18.44 -33.45 48.59
C LYS A 459 18.80 -33.32 50.06
N GLY A 460 18.32 -32.27 50.73
CA GLY A 460 18.26 -32.23 52.18
C GLY A 460 17.26 -33.27 52.69
N LYS A 461 17.75 -34.35 53.31
CA LYS A 461 16.96 -35.19 54.20
C LYS A 461 17.04 -34.58 55.60
N VAL A 462 15.92 -34.08 56.11
CA VAL A 462 15.73 -33.83 57.54
C VAL A 462 15.11 -35.09 58.12
N ASN A 463 15.90 -35.85 58.89
CA ASN A 463 15.40 -36.84 59.85
C ASN A 463 15.57 -36.21 61.23
N ILE A 464 14.46 -35.95 61.92
CA ILE A 464 14.43 -35.65 63.36
C ILE A 464 13.58 -36.76 63.97
N TYR A 465 14.20 -37.68 64.70
CA TYR A 465 13.68 -38.32 65.91
C TYR A 465 14.85 -38.90 66.71
N GLU A 466 14.73 -38.77 68.04
CA GLU A 466 15.48 -39.42 69.14
C GLU A 466 16.83 -38.80 69.56
N ASN A 467 16.76 -37.87 70.52
CA ASN A 467 16.85 -38.19 71.95
C ASN A 467 16.11 -37.15 72.80
#